data_AF-A0A060SFU0-F1
#
_entry.id   AF-A0A060SFU0-F1
#
_cell.length_a   1.000
_cell.length_b   1.000
_cell.length_c   1.000
_cell.angle_alpha   90.00
_cell.angle_beta   90.00
_cell.angle_gamma   90.00
#
_symmetry.space_group_name_H-M   'P 1'
#
loop_
_entity.id
_entity.type
_entity.pdbx_description
1 polymer ?
#
loop_
_entity_poly.entity_id
_entity_poly.type
_entity_poly.pdbx_seq_one_letter_code
_entity_poly.pdbx_strand_id
1 'polypeptide(L)'
;MAALEIEELQQKLNLRNAQKVNKSRTLVTDARCLMSGAGLEAWKAQEAERVTQEIEKEAKRIARERKAEEQAALRCDLAYTYSGGLSKQLLPDLQALVQELGITLDSAIKRPTKDILKKAVQKYFEDHPEHQEEERYRGLFRQAQKRAAPPEWVDENEPPMQRIRLEPQPPSAIPILPVSQSPISDLPNLVSPVCHVASQGPVSPLQDLGFANTLASTSCNSLDCPGLAARPPSIALAAQPQDTLPHCHSTPTNLFYAPRY
;
A
#
# COMPACT_ATOMS: atom_id res chain seq x y z
N MET A 1 -5.63 34.05 -18.88
CA MET A 1 -6.82 33.33 -19.37
C MET A 1 -6.47 32.27 -20.41
N ALA A 2 -5.66 32.58 -21.44
CA ALA A 2 -5.24 31.58 -22.45
C ALA A 2 -4.51 30.33 -21.90
N ALA A 3 -3.76 30.45 -20.81
CA ALA A 3 -3.03 29.31 -20.21
C ALA A 3 -3.95 28.22 -19.64
N LEU A 4 -5.10 28.61 -19.07
CA LEU A 4 -6.08 27.66 -18.50
C LEU A 4 -6.81 26.90 -19.60
N GLU A 5 -7.08 27.56 -20.73
CA GLU A 5 -7.75 26.95 -21.89
C GLU A 5 -6.84 25.94 -22.60
N ILE A 6 -5.52 26.21 -22.65
CA ILE A 6 -4.52 25.27 -23.17
C ILE A 6 -4.45 24.01 -22.28
N GLU A 7 -4.45 24.18 -20.96
CA GLU A 7 -4.43 23.07 -20.01
C GLU A 7 -5.70 22.19 -20.12
N GLU A 8 -6.88 22.81 -20.25
CA GLU A 8 -8.15 22.11 -20.43
C GLU A 8 -8.17 21.31 -21.75
N LEU A 9 -7.73 21.91 -22.86
CA LEU A 9 -7.65 21.22 -24.16
C LEU A 9 -6.67 20.05 -24.14
N GLN A 10 -5.57 20.19 -23.42
CA GLN A 10 -4.55 19.15 -23.28
C GLN A 10 -5.06 17.99 -22.43
N GLN A 11 -5.79 18.26 -21.34
CA GLN A 11 -6.52 17.23 -20.57
C GLN A 11 -7.54 16.51 -21.46
N LYS A 12 -8.31 17.25 -22.26
CA LYS A 12 -9.34 16.69 -23.14
C LYS A 12 -8.77 15.78 -24.23
N LEU A 13 -7.61 16.15 -24.79
CA LEU A 13 -6.86 15.30 -25.73
C LEU A 13 -6.34 14.02 -25.08
N ASN A 14 -5.77 14.12 -23.88
CA ASN A 14 -5.27 12.95 -23.15
C ASN A 14 -6.40 11.98 -22.79
N LEU A 15 -7.55 12.49 -22.35
CA LEU A 15 -8.76 11.68 -22.11
C LEU A 15 -9.25 10.99 -23.39
N ARG A 16 -9.29 11.73 -24.51
CA ARG A 16 -9.74 11.16 -25.80
C ARG A 16 -8.78 10.10 -26.33
N ASN A 17 -7.48 10.30 -26.15
CA ASN A 17 -6.45 9.34 -26.55
C ASN A 17 -6.49 8.09 -25.66
N ALA A 18 -6.61 8.24 -24.34
CA ALA A 18 -6.79 7.12 -23.41
C ALA A 18 -8.06 6.30 -23.76
N GLN A 19 -9.16 6.97 -24.10
CA GLN A 19 -10.37 6.29 -24.56
C GLN A 19 -10.20 5.58 -25.90
N LYS A 20 -9.42 6.13 -26.84
CA LYS A 20 -9.18 5.51 -28.16
C LYS A 20 -8.32 4.25 -28.05
N VAL A 21 -7.30 4.26 -27.20
CA VAL A 21 -6.42 3.09 -26.96
C VAL A 21 -7.23 1.90 -26.43
N ASN A 22 -8.27 2.15 -25.65
CA ASN A 22 -9.14 1.09 -25.11
C ASN A 22 -10.26 0.64 -26.08
N LYS A 23 -10.48 1.34 -27.20
CA LYS A 23 -11.64 1.09 -28.09
C LYS A 23 -11.34 0.18 -29.28
N SER A 24 -10.08 0.01 -29.69
CA SER A 24 -9.74 -0.93 -30.77
C SER A 24 -9.41 -2.32 -30.20
N ARG A 25 -10.41 -3.03 -29.68
CA ARG A 25 -10.26 -4.45 -29.37
C ARG A 25 -10.73 -5.26 -30.56
N THR A 26 -9.83 -6.01 -31.17
CA THR A 26 -10.18 -6.98 -32.22
C THR A 26 -11.06 -8.04 -31.60
N LEU A 27 -12.36 -8.01 -31.91
CA LEU A 27 -13.29 -9.05 -31.50
C LEU A 27 -12.96 -10.32 -32.29
N VAL A 28 -12.50 -11.35 -31.59
CA VAL A 28 -12.40 -12.69 -32.17
C VAL A 28 -13.81 -13.27 -32.18
N THR A 29 -14.56 -13.00 -33.25
CA THR A 29 -15.88 -13.61 -33.48
C THR A 29 -15.72 -14.78 -34.43
N ASP A 30 -15.96 -16.00 -33.93
CA ASP A 30 -16.14 -17.18 -34.79
C ASP A 30 -17.53 -17.10 -35.45
N ALA A 31 -17.67 -17.60 -36.69
CA ALA A 31 -18.92 -17.56 -37.44
C ALA A 31 -20.07 -18.26 -36.69
N ARG A 32 -19.74 -19.26 -35.85
CA ARG A 32 -20.68 -19.95 -34.96
C ARG A 32 -21.35 -19.03 -33.94
N CYS A 33 -20.70 -17.95 -33.50
CA CYS A 33 -21.26 -16.98 -32.55
C CYS A 33 -22.40 -16.15 -33.17
N LEU A 34 -22.43 -16.02 -34.49
CA LEU A 34 -23.41 -15.19 -35.21
C LEU A 34 -24.59 -16.00 -35.78
N MET A 35 -24.39 -17.30 -36.03
CA MET A 35 -25.33 -18.11 -36.82
C MET A 35 -26.17 -19.12 -36.01
N SER A 36 -25.82 -19.41 -34.75
CA SER A 36 -26.55 -20.35 -33.89
C SER A 36 -26.98 -19.69 -32.59
N GLY A 37 -28.21 -19.96 -32.13
CA GLY A 37 -28.72 -19.46 -30.85
C GLY A 37 -27.82 -19.86 -29.67
N ALA A 38 -27.32 -21.10 -29.67
CA ALA A 38 -26.36 -21.58 -28.67
C ALA A 38 -25.00 -20.85 -28.74
N GLY A 39 -24.58 -20.46 -29.95
CA GLY A 39 -23.35 -19.69 -30.15
C GLY A 39 -23.45 -18.25 -29.62
N LEU A 40 -24.63 -17.64 -29.75
CA LEU A 40 -24.90 -16.31 -29.20
C LEU A 40 -24.90 -16.32 -27.66
N GLU A 41 -25.48 -17.34 -27.03
CA GLU A 41 -25.48 -17.50 -25.57
C GLU A 41 -24.06 -17.73 -25.02
N ALA A 42 -23.28 -18.62 -25.65
CA ALA A 42 -21.89 -18.85 -25.27
C ALA A 42 -21.03 -17.58 -25.41
N TRP A 43 -21.25 -16.78 -26.46
CA TRP A 43 -20.55 -15.50 -26.64
C TRP A 43 -20.92 -14.48 -25.57
N LYS A 44 -22.21 -14.35 -25.23
CA LYS A 44 -22.65 -13.48 -24.12
C LYS A 44 -22.06 -13.90 -22.78
N ALA A 45 -21.99 -15.21 -22.50
CA ALA A 45 -21.37 -15.73 -21.28
C ALA A 45 -19.88 -15.40 -21.21
N GLN A 46 -19.15 -15.57 -22.32
CA GLN A 46 -17.73 -15.23 -22.40
C GLN A 46 -17.48 -13.72 -22.24
N GLU A 47 -18.32 -12.87 -22.83
CA GLU A 47 -18.18 -11.42 -22.67
C GLU A 47 -18.50 -10.97 -21.25
N ALA A 48 -19.52 -11.56 -20.61
CA ALA A 48 -19.83 -11.32 -19.20
C ALA A 48 -18.65 -11.72 -18.30
N GLU A 49 -18.01 -12.87 -18.54
CA GLU A 49 -16.82 -13.29 -17.79
C GLU A 49 -15.62 -12.35 -18.00
N ARG A 50 -15.42 -11.83 -19.21
CA ARG A 50 -14.35 -10.86 -19.46
C ARG A 50 -14.58 -9.54 -18.73
N VAL A 51 -15.82 -9.05 -18.73
CA VAL A 51 -16.20 -7.84 -18.01
C VAL A 51 -15.95 -8.00 -16.52
N THR A 52 -16.33 -9.15 -15.92
CA THR A 52 -16.07 -9.38 -14.49
C THR A 52 -14.57 -9.47 -14.19
N GLN A 53 -13.77 -10.12 -15.02
CA GLN A 53 -12.32 -10.16 -14.87
C GLN A 53 -11.65 -8.79 -15.01
N GLU A 54 -12.14 -7.93 -15.90
CA GLU A 54 -11.61 -6.56 -16.06
C GLU A 54 -11.95 -5.70 -14.84
N ILE A 55 -13.18 -5.80 -14.32
CA ILE A 55 -13.59 -5.13 -13.08
C ILE A 55 -12.72 -5.57 -11.91
N GLU A 56 -12.45 -6.88 -11.76
CA GLU A 56 -11.61 -7.40 -10.70
C GLU A 56 -10.15 -6.90 -10.81
N LYS A 57 -9.59 -6.91 -12.02
CA LYS A 57 -8.23 -6.40 -12.28
C LYS A 57 -8.13 -4.92 -11.96
N GLU A 58 -9.12 -4.12 -12.35
CA GLU A 58 -9.15 -2.69 -12.06
C GLU A 58 -9.32 -2.42 -10.57
N ALA A 59 -10.23 -3.13 -9.88
CA ALA A 59 -10.41 -3.02 -8.43
C ALA A 59 -9.10 -3.36 -7.67
N LYS A 60 -8.37 -4.38 -8.12
CA LYS A 60 -7.07 -4.75 -7.54
C LYS A 60 -5.99 -3.70 -7.81
N ARG A 61 -6.02 -3.04 -8.97
CA ARG A 61 -5.10 -1.93 -9.29
C ARG A 61 -5.37 -0.74 -8.37
N ILE A 62 -6.64 -0.34 -8.24
CA ILE A 62 -7.07 0.76 -7.38
C ILE A 62 -6.72 0.47 -5.91
N ALA A 63 -6.95 -0.74 -5.42
CA ALA A 63 -6.62 -1.11 -4.04
C ALA A 63 -5.10 -1.04 -3.76
N ARG A 64 -4.26 -1.42 -4.74
CA ARG A 64 -2.80 -1.31 -4.61
C ARG A 64 -2.35 0.14 -4.63
N GLU A 65 -2.93 0.95 -5.50
CA GLU A 65 -2.64 2.39 -5.63
C GLU A 65 -3.01 3.13 -4.34
N ARG A 66 -4.22 2.90 -3.82
CA ARG A 66 -4.66 3.48 -2.54
C ARG A 66 -3.75 3.09 -1.37
N LYS A 67 -3.34 1.83 -1.29
CA LYS A 67 -2.42 1.38 -0.23
C LYS A 67 -1.03 2.03 -0.36
N ALA A 68 -0.56 2.26 -1.59
CA ALA A 68 0.71 2.95 -1.83
C ALA A 68 0.61 4.44 -1.46
N GLU A 69 -0.52 5.08 -1.74
CA GLU A 69 -0.81 6.47 -1.37
C GLU A 69 -0.95 6.65 0.14
N GLU A 70 -1.68 5.77 0.83
CA GLU A 70 -1.78 5.78 2.30
C GLU A 70 -0.39 5.62 2.94
N GLN A 71 0.46 4.75 2.38
CA GLN A 71 1.86 4.66 2.83
C GLN A 71 2.68 5.90 2.50
N ALA A 72 2.40 6.61 1.41
CA ALA A 72 3.09 7.86 1.08
C ALA A 72 2.67 9.00 2.02
N ALA A 73 1.38 9.09 2.34
CA ALA A 73 0.85 10.05 3.31
C ALA A 73 1.47 9.84 4.70
N LEU A 74 1.55 8.58 5.17
CA LEU A 74 2.19 8.25 6.45
C LEU A 74 3.67 8.64 6.52
N ARG A 75 4.37 8.78 5.37
CA ARG A 75 5.77 9.22 5.35
C ARG A 75 5.93 10.73 5.53
N CYS A 76 4.90 11.51 5.21
CA CYS A 76 4.92 12.95 5.42
C CYS A 76 4.61 13.34 6.86
N ASP A 77 4.09 12.42 7.67
CA ASP A 77 3.83 12.67 9.08
C ASP A 77 5.14 12.79 9.86
N LEU A 78 5.25 13.86 10.64
CA LEU A 78 6.41 14.13 11.50
C LEU A 78 6.71 13.01 12.52
N ALA A 79 5.72 12.14 12.76
CA ALA A 79 5.82 10.99 13.66
C ALA A 79 6.38 9.73 12.98
N TYR A 80 6.63 9.74 11.67
CA TYR A 80 7.16 8.58 10.96
C TYR A 80 8.58 8.25 11.42
N THR A 81 8.77 7.02 11.91
CA THR A 81 10.08 6.55 12.39
C THR A 81 10.68 5.57 11.39
N TYR A 82 11.85 5.90 10.86
CA TYR A 82 12.58 5.02 9.95
C TYR A 82 13.19 3.86 10.74
N SER A 83 12.99 2.62 10.28
CA SER A 83 13.48 1.41 10.95
C SER A 83 14.12 0.41 9.99
N GLY A 84 15.08 -0.38 10.48
CA GLY A 84 15.61 -1.55 9.74
C GLY A 84 16.96 -1.35 9.07
N GLY A 85 17.67 -0.26 9.34
CA GLY A 85 18.98 0.03 8.76
C GLY A 85 18.93 0.50 7.31
N LEU A 86 19.92 1.32 6.92
CA LEU A 86 20.00 1.93 5.58
C LEU A 86 20.03 0.90 4.45
N SER A 87 20.61 -0.28 4.68
CA SER A 87 20.67 -1.36 3.69
C SER A 87 19.30 -1.89 3.28
N LYS A 88 18.35 -1.95 4.23
CA LYS A 88 17.01 -2.50 4.03
C LYS A 88 15.97 -1.45 3.63
N GLN A 89 16.26 -0.16 3.76
CA GLN A 89 15.38 0.91 3.30
C GLN A 89 15.02 0.74 1.82
N LEU A 90 13.78 1.08 1.46
CA LEU A 90 13.35 1.09 0.08
C LEU A 90 13.92 2.33 -0.63
N LEU A 91 13.98 2.28 -1.97
CA LEU A 91 14.42 3.42 -2.77
C LEU A 91 13.62 4.71 -2.49
N PRO A 92 12.27 4.69 -2.45
CA PRO A 92 11.50 5.89 -2.11
C PRO A 92 11.81 6.43 -0.70
N ASP A 93 12.03 5.55 0.29
CA ASP A 93 12.32 5.97 1.66
C ASP A 93 13.69 6.69 1.73
N LEU A 94 14.67 6.20 0.97
CA LEU A 94 15.98 6.86 0.86
C LEU A 94 15.89 8.22 0.15
N GLN A 95 15.02 8.37 -0.85
CA GLN A 95 14.78 9.65 -1.52
C GLN A 95 14.13 10.66 -0.56
N ALA A 96 13.13 10.20 0.21
CA ALA A 96 12.49 11.01 1.24
C ALA A 96 13.50 11.49 2.29
N LEU A 97 14.38 10.59 2.78
CA LEU A 97 15.45 10.95 3.72
C LEU A 97 16.40 12.01 3.16
N VAL A 98 16.85 11.86 1.91
CA VAL A 98 17.72 12.86 1.28
C VAL A 98 17.03 14.23 1.21
N GLN A 99 15.74 14.26 0.88
CA GLN A 99 14.97 15.51 0.84
C GLN A 99 14.76 16.10 2.24
N GLU A 100 14.41 15.27 3.23
CA GLU A 100 14.19 15.68 4.62
C GLU A 100 15.47 16.24 5.26
N LEU A 101 16.62 15.60 5.01
CA LEU A 101 17.93 16.04 5.50
C LEU A 101 18.52 17.20 4.68
N GLY A 102 17.85 17.64 3.61
CA GLY A 102 18.34 18.71 2.74
C GLY A 102 19.64 18.38 2.00
N ILE A 103 19.92 17.09 1.75
CA ILE A 103 21.16 16.66 1.09
C ILE A 103 21.08 17.01 -0.40
N THR A 104 21.98 17.87 -0.86
CA THR A 104 22.08 18.23 -2.28
C THR A 104 22.70 17.08 -3.07
N LEU A 105 21.93 16.43 -3.93
CA LEU A 105 22.43 15.44 -4.88
C LEU A 105 22.94 16.12 -6.15
N ASP A 106 23.87 15.44 -6.85
CA ASP A 106 24.39 15.91 -8.12
C ASP A 106 23.29 15.94 -9.20
N SER A 107 23.05 17.13 -9.74
CA SER A 107 22.07 17.39 -10.82
C SER A 107 22.34 16.62 -12.12
N ALA A 108 23.58 16.14 -12.33
CA ALA A 108 23.92 15.29 -13.47
C ALA A 108 23.19 13.94 -13.43
N ILE A 109 22.80 13.47 -12.24
CA ILE A 109 22.24 12.14 -12.02
C ILE A 109 20.71 12.22 -12.08
N LYS A 110 20.15 12.05 -13.29
CA LYS A 110 18.68 12.06 -13.52
C LYS A 110 17.92 11.00 -12.70
N ARG A 111 18.55 9.86 -12.39
CA ARG A 111 17.95 8.76 -11.63
C ARG A 111 18.97 8.23 -10.62
N PRO A 112 18.97 8.72 -9.37
CA PRO A 112 19.93 8.27 -8.37
C PRO A 112 19.70 6.80 -8.02
N THR A 113 20.76 6.01 -8.12
CA THR A 113 20.77 4.60 -7.72
C THR A 113 20.69 4.48 -6.20
N LYS A 114 20.12 3.37 -5.70
CA LYS A 114 19.99 3.08 -4.27
C LYS A 114 21.30 3.27 -3.49
N ASP A 115 22.44 2.85 -4.04
CA ASP A 115 23.73 2.93 -3.37
C ASP A 115 24.27 4.36 -3.26
N ILE A 116 23.94 5.22 -4.23
CA ILE A 116 24.32 6.64 -4.20
C ILE A 116 23.57 7.33 -3.07
N LEU A 117 22.26 7.09 -2.96
CA LEU A 117 21.44 7.64 -1.87
C LEU A 117 21.91 7.14 -0.50
N LYS A 118 22.19 5.84 -0.37
CA LYS A 118 22.73 5.27 0.88
C LYS A 118 24.02 5.94 1.31
N LYS A 119 24.98 6.11 0.38
CA LYS A 119 26.26 6.75 0.68
C LYS A 119 26.09 8.22 1.07
N ALA A 120 25.19 8.94 0.39
CA ALA A 120 24.90 10.33 0.71
C ALA A 120 24.30 10.48 2.12
N VAL A 121 23.29 9.66 2.45
CA VAL A 121 22.67 9.64 3.79
C VAL A 121 23.68 9.21 4.86
N GLN A 122 24.45 8.15 4.61
CA GLN A 122 25.47 7.67 5.53
C GLN A 122 26.51 8.75 5.83
N LYS A 123 27.02 9.42 4.80
CA LYS A 123 27.99 10.52 4.93
C LYS A 123 27.41 11.67 5.78
N TYR A 124 26.16 12.04 5.54
CA TYR A 124 25.50 13.10 6.33
C TYR A 124 25.46 12.77 7.83
N PHE A 125 25.10 11.54 8.19
CA PHE A 125 25.09 11.12 9.60
C PHE A 125 26.48 10.94 10.21
N GLU A 126 27.51 10.69 9.39
CA GLU A 126 28.91 10.71 9.83
C GLU A 126 29.38 12.14 10.13
N ASP A 127 28.97 13.10 9.31
CA ASP A 127 29.27 14.53 9.49
C ASP A 127 28.43 15.17 10.63
N HIS A 128 27.24 14.63 10.92
CA HIS A 128 26.28 15.11 11.92
C HIS A 128 25.78 14.00 12.87
N PRO A 129 26.61 13.55 13.84
CA PRO A 129 26.23 12.50 14.77
C PRO A 129 25.04 12.87 15.66
N GLU A 130 24.79 14.16 15.90
CA GLU A 130 23.64 14.67 16.67
C GLU A 130 22.29 14.22 16.11
N HIS A 131 22.18 14.08 14.78
CA HIS A 131 20.95 13.63 14.13
C HIS A 131 20.72 12.11 14.28
N GLN A 132 21.73 11.32 14.66
CA GLN A 132 21.56 9.88 14.85
C GLN A 132 20.70 9.55 16.08
N GLU A 133 20.67 10.45 17.07
CA GLU A 133 19.91 10.27 18.32
C GLU A 133 18.44 10.68 18.20
N GLU A 134 18.08 11.44 17.16
CA GLU A 134 16.71 11.87 16.92
C GLU A 134 15.76 10.67 16.78
N GLU A 135 14.58 10.77 17.41
CA GLU A 135 13.62 9.65 17.49
C GLU A 135 13.25 9.08 16.11
N ARG A 136 13.16 9.95 15.10
CA ARG A 136 12.83 9.58 13.71
C ARG A 136 13.89 8.72 13.04
N TYR A 137 15.17 8.96 13.31
CA TYR A 137 16.29 8.29 12.64
C TYR A 137 16.93 7.21 13.51
N ARG A 138 16.62 7.17 14.80
CA ARG A 138 17.17 6.20 15.76
C ARG A 138 17.01 4.74 15.31
N GLY A 139 15.91 4.41 14.63
CA GLY A 139 15.65 3.07 14.11
C GLY A 139 16.52 2.66 12.91
N LEU A 140 17.20 3.61 12.26
CA LEU A 140 18.17 3.33 11.19
C LEU A 140 19.51 2.84 11.75
N PHE A 141 19.94 3.37 12.89
CA PHE A 141 21.28 3.10 13.46
C PHE A 141 21.25 2.09 14.59
N ARG A 142 20.09 1.85 15.20
CA ARG A 142 19.88 0.65 16.01
C ARG A 142 19.96 -0.56 15.08
N GLN A 143 21.18 -1.07 14.89
CA GLN A 143 21.35 -2.49 14.63
C GLN A 143 20.47 -3.20 15.64
N ALA A 144 19.69 -4.16 15.17
CA ALA A 144 18.91 -5.00 16.05
C ALA A 144 19.90 -5.59 17.06
N GLN A 145 20.06 -4.93 18.20
CA GLN A 145 20.57 -5.53 19.41
C GLN A 145 19.68 -6.73 19.51
N LYS A 146 20.26 -7.90 19.25
CA LYS A 146 19.59 -9.18 19.38
C LYS A 146 18.98 -9.09 20.75
N ARG A 147 17.67 -8.79 20.84
CA ARG A 147 16.98 -8.90 22.10
C ARG A 147 17.33 -10.31 22.52
N ALA A 148 17.99 -10.44 23.68
CA ALA A 148 18.16 -11.74 24.30
C ALA A 148 16.79 -12.39 24.16
N ALA A 149 16.74 -13.58 23.54
CA ALA A 149 15.50 -14.26 23.27
C ALA A 149 14.63 -14.13 24.53
N PRO A 150 13.39 -13.62 24.43
CA PRO A 150 12.51 -13.55 25.59
C PRO A 150 12.65 -14.88 26.32
N PRO A 151 13.04 -14.88 27.61
CA PRO A 151 13.32 -16.11 28.34
C PRO A 151 12.15 -17.05 28.07
N GLU A 152 12.51 -18.12 27.36
CA GLU A 152 11.73 -19.27 26.96
C GLU A 152 10.33 -19.22 27.57
N TRP A 153 9.34 -18.78 26.77
CA TRP A 153 7.97 -19.19 27.06
C TRP A 153 8.03 -20.70 27.09
N VAL A 154 7.97 -21.26 28.29
CA VAL A 154 7.93 -22.69 28.54
C VAL A 154 6.88 -23.24 27.59
N ASP A 155 7.35 -23.95 26.58
CA ASP A 155 6.50 -24.64 25.63
C ASP A 155 5.80 -25.74 26.43
N GLU A 156 4.59 -25.46 26.92
CA GLU A 156 3.73 -26.42 27.63
C GLU A 156 3.32 -27.60 26.72
N ASN A 157 3.80 -27.65 25.49
CA ASN A 157 3.57 -28.73 24.55
C ASN A 157 4.78 -29.65 24.38
N GLU A 158 5.56 -29.85 25.45
CA GLU A 158 6.45 -31.02 25.50
C GLU A 158 5.60 -32.30 25.38
N PRO A 159 5.80 -33.13 24.35
CA PRO A 159 5.17 -34.44 24.31
C PRO A 159 5.66 -35.26 25.52
N PRO A 160 4.80 -36.09 26.15
CA PRO A 160 5.18 -36.86 27.33
C PRO A 160 6.41 -37.69 27.03
N MET A 161 7.53 -37.30 27.64
CA MET A 161 8.79 -38.02 27.61
C MET A 161 8.52 -39.48 27.96
N GLN A 162 8.63 -40.35 26.96
CA GLN A 162 8.57 -41.79 27.18
C GLN A 162 9.74 -42.15 28.10
N ARG A 163 9.42 -42.66 29.29
CA ARG A 163 10.35 -43.18 30.29
C ARG A 163 11.44 -44.01 29.61
N ILE A 164 12.65 -43.47 29.57
CA ILE A 164 13.85 -44.25 29.32
C ILE A 164 13.94 -45.25 30.48
N ARG A 165 13.78 -46.52 30.13
CA ARG A 165 13.95 -47.66 31.02
C ARG A 165 15.39 -47.63 31.54
N LEU A 166 15.54 -47.37 32.84
CA LEU A 166 16.81 -47.45 33.56
C LEU A 166 17.38 -48.86 33.42
N GLU A 167 18.52 -48.97 32.75
CA GLU A 167 19.41 -50.13 32.80
C GLU A 167 20.29 -49.98 34.06
N PRO A 168 20.49 -51.04 34.86
CA PRO A 168 21.21 -50.95 36.12
C PRO A 168 22.72 -50.99 35.87
N GLN A 169 23.37 -49.82 35.93
CA GLN A 169 24.83 -49.74 35.90
C GLN A 169 25.42 -49.84 37.33
N PRO A 170 26.42 -50.71 37.58
CA PRO A 170 27.07 -50.86 38.88
C PRO A 170 28.02 -49.69 39.24
N PRO A 171 28.33 -49.51 40.54
CA PRO A 171 28.88 -48.26 41.08
C PRO A 171 30.36 -48.09 40.75
N SER A 172 30.72 -46.93 40.21
CA SER A 172 32.10 -46.45 40.24
C SER A 172 32.14 -45.12 40.99
N ALA A 173 32.86 -45.16 42.11
CA ALA A 173 33.01 -44.08 43.06
C ALA A 173 33.85 -42.94 42.47
N ILE A 174 33.31 -41.72 42.46
CA ILE A 174 34.11 -40.49 42.32
C ILE A 174 33.58 -39.45 43.34
N PRO A 175 34.45 -38.74 44.08
CA PRO A 175 34.03 -37.86 45.18
C PRO A 175 33.45 -36.52 44.69
N ILE A 176 32.38 -36.10 45.35
CA ILE A 176 31.66 -34.84 45.16
C ILE A 176 32.40 -33.70 45.90
N LEU A 177 32.70 -32.61 45.19
CA LEU A 177 33.06 -31.31 45.78
C LEU A 177 31.80 -30.45 46.02
N PRO A 178 31.79 -29.57 47.04
CA PRO A 178 30.57 -28.95 47.55
C PRO A 178 30.14 -27.68 46.78
N VAL A 179 28.84 -27.64 46.51
CA VAL A 179 27.88 -26.54 46.76
C VAL A 179 28.39 -25.09 46.66
N SER A 180 27.81 -24.35 45.71
CA SER A 180 27.55 -22.92 45.89
C SER A 180 26.12 -22.62 45.43
N GLN A 181 25.20 -22.56 46.41
CA GLN A 181 23.84 -22.06 46.23
C GLN A 181 23.87 -20.54 46.43
N SER A 182 23.42 -19.80 45.44
CA SER A 182 23.11 -18.37 45.58
C SER A 182 21.61 -18.16 45.83
N PRO A 183 21.25 -17.10 46.59
CA PRO A 183 19.94 -16.98 47.21
C PRO A 183 18.86 -16.47 46.27
N ILE A 184 17.68 -17.05 46.48
CA ILE A 184 16.37 -16.70 45.95
C ILE A 184 16.06 -15.23 46.29
N SER A 185 15.76 -14.43 45.27
CA SER A 185 15.12 -13.13 45.46
C SER A 185 13.65 -13.27 45.09
N ASP A 186 12.81 -13.37 46.11
CA ASP A 186 11.36 -13.27 46.00
C ASP A 186 10.97 -11.86 45.53
N LEU A 187 10.22 -11.78 44.42
CA LEU A 187 9.52 -10.58 43.99
C LEU A 187 8.02 -10.91 43.84
N PRO A 188 7.12 -10.05 44.34
CA PRO A 188 5.70 -10.33 44.38
C PRO A 188 5.08 -10.26 42.99
N ASN A 189 4.31 -11.31 42.70
CA ASN A 189 3.56 -11.55 41.49
C ASN A 189 2.42 -10.52 41.35
N LEU A 190 2.60 -9.51 40.49
CA LEU A 190 1.57 -8.56 40.12
C LEU A 190 0.66 -9.17 39.05
N VAL A 191 -0.46 -9.72 39.51
CA VAL A 191 -1.58 -10.19 38.71
C VAL A 191 -2.03 -9.10 37.74
N SER A 192 -1.88 -9.33 36.44
CA SER A 192 -2.50 -8.50 35.39
C SER A 192 -3.81 -9.15 34.94
N PRO A 193 -4.91 -8.38 34.83
CA PRO A 193 -6.21 -8.90 34.42
C PRO A 193 -6.24 -9.17 32.92
N VAL A 194 -6.57 -10.40 32.55
CA VAL A 194 -6.88 -10.83 31.19
C VAL A 194 -8.12 -10.08 30.71
N CYS A 195 -7.94 -9.17 29.75
CA CYS A 195 -9.05 -8.57 29.01
C CYS A 195 -9.45 -9.53 27.89
N HIS A 196 -10.48 -10.35 28.12
CA HIS A 196 -11.18 -11.05 27.04
C HIS A 196 -11.99 -10.03 26.23
N VAL A 197 -11.50 -9.66 25.05
CA VAL A 197 -12.32 -8.99 24.03
C VAL A 197 -13.11 -10.08 23.30
N ALA A 198 -14.35 -10.27 23.74
CA ALA A 198 -15.37 -10.97 22.98
C ALA A 198 -15.81 -10.05 21.83
N SER A 199 -15.37 -10.34 20.60
CA SER A 199 -15.93 -9.73 19.40
C SER A 199 -17.06 -10.64 18.87
N GLN A 200 -18.26 -10.44 19.41
CA GLN A 200 -19.50 -10.86 18.75
C GLN A 200 -19.91 -9.73 17.80
N GLY A 201 -19.68 -9.92 16.50
CA GLY A 201 -20.25 -9.09 15.45
C GLY A 201 -21.62 -9.63 15.03
N PRO A 202 -22.67 -8.80 14.93
CA PRO A 202 -23.99 -9.24 14.51
C PRO A 202 -24.03 -9.48 12.99
N VAL A 203 -24.54 -10.66 12.63
CA VAL A 203 -24.88 -11.06 11.28
C VAL A 203 -26.08 -10.23 10.83
N SER A 204 -25.92 -9.38 9.81
CA SER A 204 -27.04 -8.65 9.22
C SER A 204 -27.78 -9.54 8.20
N PRO A 205 -29.11 -9.60 8.22
CA PRO A 205 -29.88 -10.39 7.27
C PRO A 205 -29.90 -9.70 5.89
N LEU A 206 -29.50 -10.46 4.88
CA LEU A 206 -29.55 -10.12 3.46
C LEU A 206 -31.02 -9.89 3.07
N GLN A 207 -31.42 -8.63 2.87
CA GLN A 207 -32.73 -8.30 2.33
C GLN A 207 -32.74 -8.56 0.82
N ASP A 208 -33.56 -9.54 0.47
CA ASP A 208 -33.95 -9.94 -0.87
C ASP A 208 -34.72 -8.80 -1.55
N LEU A 209 -34.10 -8.14 -2.52
CA LEU A 209 -34.76 -7.17 -3.40
C LEU A 209 -34.94 -7.81 -4.77
N GLY A 210 -36.15 -8.31 -4.98
CA GLY A 210 -36.62 -8.81 -6.26
C GLY A 210 -36.57 -7.72 -7.33
N PHE A 211 -35.80 -7.98 -8.38
CA PHE A 211 -35.92 -7.24 -9.63
C PHE A 211 -36.74 -8.06 -10.62
N ALA A 212 -38.04 -7.80 -10.62
CA ALA A 212 -38.87 -8.03 -11.79
C ALA A 212 -38.52 -6.94 -12.81
N ASN A 213 -37.86 -7.30 -13.91
CA ASN A 213 -37.80 -6.44 -15.09
C ASN A 213 -38.38 -7.18 -16.30
N THR A 214 -39.66 -6.87 -16.48
CA THR A 214 -40.49 -7.08 -17.66
C THR A 214 -39.79 -6.66 -18.94
N LEU A 215 -39.79 -7.60 -19.89
CA LEU A 215 -39.46 -7.40 -21.29
C LEU A 215 -40.48 -6.44 -21.92
N ALA A 216 -40.00 -5.34 -22.50
CA ALA A 216 -40.76 -4.56 -23.48
C ALA A 216 -40.01 -4.59 -24.81
N SER A 217 -40.36 -5.58 -25.62
CA SER A 217 -40.11 -5.59 -27.06
C SER A 217 -40.77 -4.38 -27.69
N THR A 218 -40.00 -3.51 -28.33
CA THR A 218 -40.55 -2.59 -29.33
C THR A 218 -39.74 -2.71 -30.61
N SER A 219 -40.37 -3.36 -31.58
CA SER A 219 -40.01 -3.46 -32.98
C SER A 219 -40.52 -2.22 -33.71
N CYS A 220 -39.82 -1.87 -34.81
CA CYS A 220 -40.28 -1.19 -36.05
C CYS A 220 -39.54 0.13 -36.40
N ASN A 221 -38.70 0.01 -37.42
CA ASN A 221 -38.58 0.86 -38.65
C ASN A 221 -38.14 2.32 -38.53
N SER A 222 -37.06 2.69 -39.25
CA SER A 222 -37.15 3.27 -40.60
C SER A 222 -35.83 3.96 -40.99
N LEU A 223 -35.33 3.65 -42.20
CA LEU A 223 -34.44 4.54 -42.95
C LEU A 223 -35.17 5.88 -43.21
N ASP A 224 -34.50 7.02 -43.02
CA ASP A 224 -34.11 7.94 -44.11
C ASP A 224 -33.35 9.18 -43.55
N CYS A 225 -32.49 9.76 -44.38
CA CYS A 225 -31.56 10.87 -44.12
C CYS A 225 -32.25 12.27 -44.03
N PRO A 226 -31.54 13.42 -44.17
CA PRO A 226 -30.63 14.05 -43.21
C PRO A 226 -31.03 15.51 -42.87
N GLY A 227 -30.41 16.06 -41.82
CA GLY A 227 -30.16 17.50 -41.70
C GLY A 227 -31.27 18.36 -41.09
N LEU A 228 -31.03 18.85 -39.87
CA LEU A 228 -31.32 20.23 -39.46
C LEU A 228 -30.74 20.48 -38.07
N ALA A 229 -30.12 21.65 -37.94
CA ALA A 229 -29.50 22.15 -36.73
C ALA A 229 -30.51 22.21 -35.57
N ALA A 230 -30.21 21.52 -34.47
CA ALA A 230 -30.91 21.69 -33.21
C ALA A 230 -29.89 21.81 -32.08
N ARG A 231 -29.80 23.05 -31.59
CA ARG A 231 -29.02 23.52 -30.45
C ARG A 231 -29.52 22.81 -29.17
N PRO A 232 -28.67 22.14 -28.38
CA PRO A 232 -29.11 21.57 -27.11
C PRO A 232 -29.24 22.65 -26.02
N PRO A 233 -30.21 22.52 -25.10
CA PRO A 233 -30.46 23.48 -24.03
C PRO A 233 -29.39 23.42 -22.94
N SER A 234 -29.06 24.58 -22.39
CA SER A 234 -28.26 24.76 -21.17
C SER A 234 -28.84 23.95 -20.02
N ILE A 235 -28.10 22.93 -19.60
CA ILE A 235 -28.35 22.24 -18.33
C ILE A 235 -27.65 23.03 -17.23
N ALA A 236 -28.43 23.44 -16.23
CA ALA A 236 -27.98 24.17 -15.07
C ALA A 236 -26.95 23.36 -14.28
N LEU A 237 -25.85 24.04 -13.96
CA LEU A 237 -24.72 23.59 -13.18
C LEU A 237 -25.18 23.32 -11.73
N ALA A 238 -25.36 22.05 -11.36
CA ALA A 238 -25.52 21.65 -9.97
C ALA A 238 -24.15 21.77 -9.28
N ALA A 239 -24.10 22.59 -8.22
CA ALA A 239 -22.92 22.86 -7.43
C ALA A 239 -22.29 21.56 -6.88
N GLN A 240 -21.01 21.34 -7.19
CA GLN A 240 -20.19 20.34 -6.54
C GLN A 240 -19.83 20.80 -5.10
N PRO A 241 -19.78 19.87 -4.13
CA PRO A 241 -19.17 20.14 -2.83
C PRO A 241 -17.66 20.33 -3.02
N GLN A 242 -17.14 21.43 -2.49
CA GLN A 242 -15.70 21.65 -2.43
C GLN A 242 -15.12 20.79 -1.30
N ASP A 243 -14.50 19.68 -1.67
CA ASP A 243 -13.53 19.01 -0.81
C ASP A 243 -12.23 19.84 -0.82
N THR A 244 -12.14 20.76 0.13
CA THR A 244 -10.89 21.41 0.52
C THR A 244 -9.93 20.35 1.07
N LEU A 245 -9.05 19.83 0.21
CA LEU A 245 -7.84 19.14 0.64
C LEU A 245 -6.86 20.16 1.24
N PRO A 246 -6.15 19.81 2.33
CA PRO A 246 -5.15 20.69 2.92
C PRO A 246 -4.01 20.95 1.93
N HIS A 247 -3.91 22.21 1.53
CA HIS A 247 -2.84 22.74 0.71
C HIS A 247 -1.56 22.71 1.55
N CYS A 248 -0.66 21.76 1.29
CA CYS A 248 0.69 21.80 1.83
C CYS A 248 1.38 23.04 1.26
N HIS A 249 1.51 24.08 2.09
CA HIS A 249 2.22 25.31 1.78
C HIS A 249 3.70 24.99 1.53
N SER A 250 4.06 24.71 0.28
CA SER A 250 5.43 24.88 -0.19
C SER A 250 5.69 26.39 -0.26
N THR A 251 6.32 26.94 0.78
CA THR A 251 6.82 28.30 0.78
C THR A 251 7.89 28.45 -0.33
N PRO A 252 7.74 29.38 -1.28
CA PRO A 252 8.85 29.75 -2.14
C PRO A 252 9.81 30.61 -1.32
N THR A 253 10.93 30.03 -0.90
CA THR A 253 12.05 30.79 -0.32
C THR A 253 12.75 31.56 -1.44
N ASN A 254 12.12 32.66 -1.85
CA ASN A 254 12.80 33.79 -2.46
C ASN A 254 13.19 34.71 -1.30
N LEU A 255 14.49 34.88 -1.02
CA LEU A 255 15.04 36.14 -0.50
C LEU A 255 16.58 36.10 -0.42
N PHE A 256 17.17 36.95 -1.26
CA PHE A 256 18.34 37.80 -1.04
C PHE A 256 19.74 37.18 -1.10
N TYR A 257 20.54 37.50 -2.13
CA TYR A 257 21.34 38.74 -2.30
C TYR A 257 22.46 38.89 -1.26
N ALA A 258 23.69 38.55 -1.67
CA ALA A 258 24.79 39.53 -1.69
C ALA A 258 26.01 38.99 -2.47
N PRO A 259 26.70 39.85 -3.24
CA PRO A 259 27.94 39.55 -3.95
C PRO A 259 29.15 39.88 -3.07
N ARG A 260 30.30 39.18 -3.20
CA ARG A 260 31.62 39.74 -2.87
C ARG A 260 32.78 38.97 -3.55
N TYR A 261 33.48 39.74 -4.40
CA TYR A 261 34.86 39.66 -4.92
C TYR A 261 35.29 38.45 -5.76
#